data_AF-A0A2V9YRA5-F1
#
_entry.id   AF-A0A2V9YRA5-F1
#
_cell.length_a   1.000
_cell.length_b   1.000
_cell.length_c   1.000
_cell.angle_alpha   90.00
_cell.angle_beta   90.00
_cell.angle_gamma   90.00
#
_symmetry.space_group_name_H-M   'P 1'
#
loop_
_entity.id
_entity.type
_entity.pdbx_description
1 polymer ?
#
loop_
_entity_poly.entity_id
_entity_poly.type
_entity_poly.pdbx_seq_one_letter_code
_entity_poly.pdbx_strand_id
1 'polypeptide(L)'
;ELLRALLGIYLDKNSPHPFPTGAEVRDVYIVDPGLAVIDTNSVLADNHRSGILVEELTIASLVRTLAANIPGINRVKILVEGKERDTLAGHADLSDFYDTLAISKASDQWAAAGQ
;
A
#
# COMPACT_ATOMS: atom_id res chain seq x y z
N GLU A 1 13.94 -3.19 1.67
CA GLU A 1 13.92 -4.35 0.73
C GLU A 1 12.54 -4.97 0.46
N LEU A 2 11.77 -5.43 1.44
CA LEU A 2 10.51 -6.17 1.19
C LEU A 2 9.51 -5.47 0.25
N LEU A 3 9.10 -4.24 0.56
CA LEU A 3 8.14 -3.51 -0.29
C LEU A 3 8.75 -3.11 -1.64
N ARG A 4 10.07 -2.90 -1.73
CA ARG A 4 10.75 -2.67 -3.01
C ARG A 4 10.67 -3.91 -3.90
N ALA A 5 10.80 -5.11 -3.33
CA ALA A 5 10.60 -6.36 -4.06
C ALA A 5 9.15 -6.52 -4.57
N LEU A 6 8.16 -6.17 -3.74
CA LEU A 6 6.75 -6.13 -4.16
C LEU A 6 6.52 -5.15 -5.32
N LEU A 7 7.05 -3.93 -5.21
CA LEU A 7 6.97 -2.94 -6.29
C LEU A 7 7.60 -3.43 -7.59
N GLY A 8 8.70 -4.20 -7.50
CA GLY A 8 9.30 -4.86 -8.67
C GLY A 8 8.31 -5.77 -9.43
N ILE A 9 7.41 -6.46 -8.73
CA ILE A 9 6.36 -7.29 -9.33
C ILE A 9 5.30 -6.41 -10.03
N TYR A 10 5.00 -5.24 -9.46
CA TYR A 10 4.00 -4.31 -10.04
C TYR A 10 4.56 -3.43 -11.16
N LEU A 11 5.87 -3.25 -11.22
CA LEU A 11 6.55 -2.56 -12.32
C LEU A 11 6.80 -3.49 -13.52
N ASP A 12 6.60 -4.80 -13.38
CA ASP A 12 6.67 -5.72 -14.51
C ASP A 12 5.56 -5.42 -15.53
N LYS A 13 5.90 -5.45 -16.82
CA LYS A 13 4.99 -5.16 -17.93
C LYS A 13 3.75 -6.06 -18.00
N ASN A 14 3.82 -7.26 -17.42
CA ASN A 14 2.74 -8.24 -17.42
C ASN A 14 2.00 -8.29 -16.07
N SER A 15 2.25 -7.32 -15.18
CA SER A 15 1.61 -7.29 -13.88
C SER A 15 0.09 -7.16 -14.02
N PRO A 16 -0.71 -7.97 -13.29
CA PRO A 16 -2.16 -7.79 -13.25
C PRO A 16 -2.56 -6.50 -12.51
N HIS A 17 -1.61 -5.89 -11.81
CA HIS A 17 -1.79 -4.65 -11.05
C HIS A 17 -0.63 -3.68 -11.34
N PRO A 18 -0.58 -3.11 -12.56
CA PRO A 18 0.58 -2.36 -13.03
C PRO A 18 0.73 -1.02 -12.31
N PHE A 19 1.96 -0.74 -11.87
CA PHE A 19 2.33 0.54 -11.28
C PHE A 19 2.91 1.50 -12.34
N PRO A 20 2.82 2.82 -12.13
CA PRO A 20 3.45 3.77 -13.03
C PRO A 20 4.97 3.61 -13.03
N THR A 21 5.60 3.74 -14.18
CA THR A 21 7.06 3.69 -14.32
C THR A 21 7.71 4.71 -13.39
N GLY A 22 8.66 4.26 -12.56
CA GLY A 22 9.34 5.10 -11.58
C GLY A 22 8.64 5.18 -10.22
N ALA A 23 7.52 4.48 -10.00
CA ALA A 23 6.95 4.32 -8.67
C ALA A 23 7.97 3.66 -7.71
N GLU A 24 8.13 4.24 -6.51
CA GLU A 24 9.10 3.76 -5.52
C GLU A 24 8.54 3.86 -4.09
N VAL A 25 8.93 2.91 -3.24
CA VAL A 25 8.91 3.05 -1.78
C VAL A 25 10.26 3.58 -1.34
N ARG A 26 10.29 4.85 -0.94
CA ARG A 26 11.50 5.56 -0.50
C ARG A 26 12.03 4.92 0.78
N ASP A 27 11.18 4.78 1.79
CA ASP A 27 11.57 4.24 3.10
C ASP A 27 10.39 3.57 3.83
N VAL A 28 10.69 2.75 4.83
CA VAL A 28 9.71 2.18 5.75
C VAL A 28 10.22 2.32 7.18
N TYR A 29 9.53 3.12 7.98
CA TYR A 29 9.86 3.34 9.39
C TYR A 29 9.02 2.42 10.27
N ILE A 30 9.65 1.71 11.19
CA ILE A 30 8.96 0.93 12.22
C ILE A 30 9.00 1.74 13.53
N VAL A 31 7.82 2.01 14.08
CA VAL A 31 7.62 2.87 15.25
C VAL A 31 6.88 2.09 16.31
N ASP A 32 7.46 2.04 17.50
CA ASP A 32 6.84 1.37 18.63
C ASP A 32 5.73 2.24 19.27
N PRO A 33 4.59 1.62 19.67
CA PRO A 33 4.23 0.22 19.45
C PRO A 33 3.52 0.01 18.10
N GLY A 34 4.05 -0.92 17.31
CA GLY A 34 3.34 -1.63 16.23
C GLY A 34 2.90 -0.81 14.99
N LEU A 35 3.44 0.39 14.80
CA LEU A 35 3.18 1.22 13.63
C LEU A 35 4.27 1.01 12.58
N ALA A 36 3.87 0.85 11.32
CA ALA A 36 4.77 1.05 10.18
C ALA A 36 4.36 2.27 9.36
N VAL A 37 5.32 3.09 8.98
CA VAL A 37 5.10 4.25 8.10
C VAL A 37 5.80 3.97 6.78
N ILE A 38 5.03 3.85 5.70
CA ILE A 38 5.53 3.68 4.33
C ILE A 38 5.68 5.06 3.72
N ASP A 39 6.89 5.45 3.34
CA ASP A 39 7.12 6.65 2.56
C ASP A 39 7.28 6.28 1.08
N THR A 40 6.40 6.80 0.24
CA THR A 40 6.40 6.57 -1.21
C THR A 40 6.87 7.82 -1.95
N ASN A 41 7.29 7.68 -3.20
CA ASN A 41 7.53 8.84 -4.04
C ASN A 41 6.24 9.40 -4.65
N SER A 42 6.29 10.64 -5.14
CA SER A 42 5.11 11.27 -5.74
C SER A 42 4.61 10.55 -7.00
N VAL A 43 5.51 9.92 -7.77
CA VAL A 43 5.15 9.16 -8.98
C VAL A 43 4.15 8.05 -8.69
N LEU A 44 4.32 7.34 -7.56
CA LEU A 44 3.41 6.26 -7.17
C LEU A 44 1.98 6.78 -6.98
N ALA A 45 1.80 7.98 -6.42
CA ALA A 45 0.50 8.58 -6.14
C ALA A 45 -0.07 9.37 -7.33
N ASP A 46 0.71 10.30 -7.89
CA ASP A 46 0.24 11.25 -8.91
C ASP A 46 -0.05 10.58 -10.26
N ASN A 47 0.67 9.49 -10.56
CA ASN A 47 0.48 8.72 -11.79
C ASN A 47 -0.19 7.36 -11.54
N HIS A 48 -0.74 7.15 -10.33
CA HIS A 48 -1.45 5.91 -10.03
C HIS A 48 -2.68 5.78 -10.94
N ARG A 49 -3.02 4.55 -11.32
CA ARG A 49 -4.28 4.30 -12.02
C ARG A 49 -5.44 4.47 -11.05
N SER A 50 -6.09 5.63 -11.12
CA SER A 50 -7.27 5.92 -10.31
C SER A 50 -8.41 4.91 -10.58
N GLY A 51 -9.08 4.54 -9.49
CA GLY A 51 -10.24 3.65 -9.46
C GLY A 51 -10.35 2.97 -8.11
N ILE A 52 -11.56 2.98 -7.52
CA ILE A 52 -11.81 2.55 -6.13
C ILE A 52 -11.12 1.22 -5.81
N LEU A 53 -11.45 0.15 -6.54
CA LEU A 53 -10.88 -1.18 -6.27
C LEU A 53 -9.37 -1.24 -6.54
N VAL A 54 -8.87 -0.51 -7.54
CA VAL A 54 -7.44 -0.53 -7.92
C VAL A 54 -6.60 0.15 -6.82
N GLU A 55 -7.08 1.27 -6.29
CA GLU A 55 -6.44 1.94 -5.17
C GLU A 55 -6.53 1.09 -3.89
N GLU A 56 -7.69 0.51 -3.58
CA GLU A 56 -7.87 -0.37 -2.41
C GLU A 56 -6.94 -1.61 -2.47
N LEU A 57 -6.81 -2.25 -3.62
CA LEU A 57 -5.89 -3.38 -3.81
C LEU A 57 -4.43 -2.97 -3.64
N THR A 58 -4.07 -1.74 -4.02
CA THR A 58 -2.73 -1.19 -3.80
C THR A 58 -2.42 -1.10 -2.31
N ILE A 59 -3.31 -0.45 -1.55
CA ILE A 59 -3.15 -0.32 -0.11
C ILE A 59 -3.12 -1.69 0.56
N ALA A 60 -4.09 -2.54 0.25
CA ALA A 60 -4.21 -3.84 0.87
C ALA A 60 -2.96 -4.70 0.64
N SER A 61 -2.39 -4.67 -0.56
CA SER A 61 -1.16 -5.38 -0.88
C SER A 61 0.04 -4.90 -0.06
N LEU A 62 0.25 -3.58 0.03
CA LEU A 62 1.33 -2.99 0.81
C LEU A 62 1.20 -3.35 2.30
N VAL A 63 0.00 -3.15 2.86
CA VAL A 63 -0.30 -3.38 4.27
C VAL A 63 -0.17 -4.86 4.64
N ARG A 64 -0.77 -5.76 3.85
CA ARG A 64 -0.68 -7.21 4.10
C ARG A 64 0.74 -7.72 3.96
N THR A 65 1.50 -7.23 2.99
CA THR A 65 2.89 -7.65 2.80
C THR A 65 3.73 -7.31 4.03
N LEU A 66 3.58 -6.12 4.60
CA LEU A 66 4.25 -5.78 5.86
C LEU A 66 3.77 -6.66 7.02
N ALA A 67 2.46 -6.72 7.25
CA ALA A 67 1.87 -7.44 8.38
C ALA A 67 2.20 -8.94 8.39
N ALA A 68 2.26 -9.57 7.21
CA ALA A 68 2.57 -10.99 7.08
C ALA A 68 4.06 -11.32 7.31
N ASN A 69 4.96 -10.35 7.13
CA ASN A 69 6.41 -10.60 7.14
C ASN A 69 7.14 -9.92 8.31
N ILE A 70 6.50 -9.00 9.03
CA ILE A 70 7.11 -8.27 10.15
C ILE A 70 6.19 -8.40 11.37
N PRO A 71 6.54 -9.28 12.34
CA PRO A 71 5.75 -9.47 13.54
C PRO A 71 5.60 -8.18 14.35
N GLY A 72 4.40 -7.94 14.89
CA GLY A 72 4.11 -6.82 15.77
C GLY A 72 3.53 -5.58 15.07
N ILE A 73 3.55 -5.50 13.73
CA ILE A 73 2.85 -4.43 13.00
C ILE A 73 1.35 -4.66 13.06
N ASN A 74 0.62 -3.71 13.65
CA ASN A 74 -0.85 -3.72 13.75
C ASN A 74 -1.51 -2.57 12.99
N ARG A 75 -0.75 -1.53 12.63
CA ARG A 75 -1.25 -0.40 11.84
C ARG A 75 -0.20 0.15 10.90
N VAL A 76 -0.65 0.70 9.78
CA VAL A 76 0.21 1.25 8.72
C VAL A 76 -0.24 2.66 8.36
N LYS A 77 0.71 3.61 8.31
CA LYS A 77 0.53 4.95 7.72
C LYS A 77 1.24 4.99 6.37
N ILE A 78 0.68 5.71 5.41
CA ILE A 78 1.29 5.91 4.10
C ILE A 78 1.51 7.40 3.91
N LEU A 79 2.72 7.75 3.48
CA LEU A 79 3.15 9.10 3.16
C LEU A 79 3.59 9.16 1.70
N VAL A 80 3.54 10.36 1.14
CA VAL A 80 4.07 10.69 -0.18
C VAL A 80 5.12 11.78 0.00
N GLU A 81 6.38 11.47 -0.32
CA GLU A 81 7.51 12.37 -0.16
C GLU A 81 7.64 12.93 1.28
N GLY A 82 7.39 12.09 2.27
CA GLY A 82 7.39 12.43 3.69
C GLY A 82 6.21 13.28 4.15
N LYS A 83 5.19 13.49 3.32
CA LYS A 83 4.01 14.30 3.63
C LYS A 83 2.74 13.46 3.69
N GLU A 84 1.83 13.88 4.55
CA GLU A 84 0.47 13.36 4.55
C GLU A 84 -0.29 13.83 3.30
N ARG A 85 -1.27 13.03 2.92
CA ARG A 85 -2.14 13.25 1.76
C ARG A 85 -3.53 12.72 2.10
N ASP A 86 -4.56 13.30 1.52
CA ASP A 86 -5.94 12.86 1.78
C ASP A 86 -6.26 11.54 1.10
N THR A 87 -5.82 11.35 -0.15
CA THR A 87 -6.05 10.13 -0.91
C THR A 87 -4.86 9.73 -1.76
N LEU A 88 -4.79 8.45 -2.16
CA LEU A 88 -3.76 7.95 -3.07
C LEU A 88 -3.90 8.60 -4.44
N ALA A 89 -5.03 8.38 -5.12
CA ALA A 89 -5.34 8.94 -6.43
C ALA A 89 -6.83 9.30 -6.59
N GLY A 90 -7.48 9.65 -5.47
CA GLY A 90 -8.86 10.13 -5.43
C GLY A 90 -9.82 9.25 -4.63
N HIS A 91 -9.45 8.00 -4.31
CA HIS A 91 -10.37 7.07 -3.66
C HIS A 91 -9.85 6.45 -2.37
N ALA A 92 -8.63 5.92 -2.34
CA ALA A 92 -8.10 5.32 -1.12
C ALA A 92 -7.65 6.41 -0.14
N ASP A 93 -8.27 6.50 1.03
CA ASP A 93 -8.00 7.49 2.07
C ASP A 93 -6.61 7.28 2.70
N LEU A 94 -5.74 8.29 2.66
CA LEU A 94 -4.40 8.25 3.28
C LEU A 94 -4.30 9.14 4.52
N SER A 95 -5.41 9.78 4.93
CA SER A 95 -5.45 10.71 6.05
C SER A 95 -5.29 10.03 7.41
N ASP A 96 -5.68 8.75 7.52
CA ASP A 96 -5.59 7.96 8.76
C ASP A 96 -4.68 6.71 8.62
N PHE A 97 -4.64 5.89 9.65
CA PHE A 97 -3.95 4.61 9.70
C PHE A 97 -4.82 3.48 9.15
N TYR A 98 -4.17 2.55 8.46
CA TYR A 98 -4.76 1.26 8.10
C TYR A 98 -4.50 0.22 9.18
N ASP A 99 -5.56 -0.28 9.82
CA ASP A 99 -5.50 -1.43 10.70
C ASP A 99 -5.24 -2.72 9.89
N THR A 100 -4.21 -3.49 10.27
CA THR A 100 -3.78 -4.64 9.48
C THR A 100 -4.79 -5.79 9.51
N LEU A 101 -5.57 -5.94 10.58
CA LEU A 101 -6.60 -6.95 10.70
C LEU A 101 -7.84 -6.57 9.89
N ALA A 102 -8.23 -5.30 9.90
CA ALA A 102 -9.33 -4.78 9.09
C ALA A 102 -9.04 -4.96 7.60
N ILE A 103 -7.84 -4.57 7.15
CA ILE A 103 -7.40 -4.80 5.77
C ILE A 103 -7.38 -6.28 5.43
N SER A 104 -6.89 -7.13 6.34
CA SER A 104 -6.88 -8.57 6.09
C SER A 104 -8.30 -9.11 5.88
N LYS A 105 -9.23 -8.82 6.77
CA LYS A 105 -10.63 -9.24 6.61
C LYS A 105 -11.24 -8.73 5.29
N ALA A 106 -10.99 -7.47 4.92
CA ALA A 106 -11.50 -6.91 3.67
C ALA A 106 -10.95 -7.65 2.43
N SER A 107 -9.65 -7.95 2.38
CA SER A 107 -9.09 -8.65 1.21
C SER A 107 -9.56 -10.10 1.10
N ASP A 108 -9.80 -10.78 2.23
CA ASP A 108 -10.35 -12.14 2.20
C ASP A 108 -11.79 -12.14 1.64
N GLN A 109 -12.57 -11.09 1.95
CA GLN A 109 -13.91 -10.90 1.39
C GLN A 109 -13.88 -10.64 -0.12
N TRP A 110 -12.97 -9.78 -0.61
CA TRP A 110 -12.83 -9.55 -2.06
C TRP A 110 -12.38 -10.80 -2.80
N ALA A 111 -11.46 -11.58 -2.23
CA ALA A 111 -11.02 -12.85 -2.79
C ALA A 111 -12.17 -13.86 -2.88
N ALA A 112 -13.06 -13.89 -1.87
CA ALA A 112 -14.24 -14.73 -1.87
C ALA A 112 -15.35 -14.24 -2.84
N ALA A 113 -15.49 -12.92 -3.03
CA ALA A 113 -16.49 -12.33 -3.92
C ALA A 113 -16.11 -12.36 -5.40
N GLY A 114 -14.83 -12.53 -5.71
CA GLY A 114 -14.31 -12.72 -7.07
C GLY A 114 -14.32 -14.17 -7.57
N GLN A 115 -14.87 -15.11 -6.80
CA GLN A 115 -15.11 -16.51 -7.19
C GLN A 115 -16.57 -16.76 -7.59
#